data_AF-A0A7S2AZ11-F1
#
_entry.id   AF-A0A7S2AZ11-F1
#
_cell.length_a   1.000
_cell.length_b   1.000
_cell.length_c   1.000
_cell.angle_alpha   90.00
_cell.angle_beta   90.00
_cell.angle_gamma   90.00
#
_symmetry.space_group_name_H-M   'P 1'
#
loop_
_entity.id
_entity.type
_entity.pdbx_description
1 polymer ?
#
loop_
_entity_poly.entity_id
_entity_poly.type
_entity_poly.pdbx_seq_one_letter_code
_entity_poly.pdbx_strand_id
1 'polypeptide(L)'
;AHKSTVWLARHLPQNRDLFMTGGGNGGFNVYKYSYPSARTTTAKDNHPMGVAGSVELLNSRVISTQPIVSFDWSPDKQGLCTLACLDQTLRVYIVTKLHKY
;
A
#
# COMPACT_ATOMS: atom_id res chain seq x y z
N ALA A 1 -6.81 1.71 -10.22
CA ALA A 1 -5.91 2.61 -9.48
C ALA A 1 -4.68 2.99 -10.30
N HIS A 2 -3.78 2.05 -10.68
CA HIS A 2 -2.56 2.40 -11.44
C HIS A 2 -2.69 2.39 -12.97
N LYS A 3 -3.56 1.58 -13.58
CA LYS A 3 -3.62 1.39 -15.06
C LYS A 3 -2.24 1.10 -15.71
N SER A 4 -1.32 0.54 -14.93
CA SER A 4 0.06 0.16 -15.31
C SER A 4 0.54 -0.91 -14.32
N THR A 5 1.74 -1.45 -14.53
CA THR A 5 2.38 -2.41 -13.62
C THR A 5 2.47 -1.84 -12.21
N VAL A 6 2.15 -2.65 -11.20
CA VAL A 6 2.46 -2.34 -9.79
C VAL A 6 3.85 -2.88 -9.49
N TRP A 7 4.78 -2.00 -9.15
CA TRP A 7 6.20 -2.34 -8.97
C TRP A 7 6.53 -2.75 -7.55
N LEU A 8 5.81 -2.17 -6.58
CA LEU A 8 6.07 -2.41 -5.16
C LEU A 8 4.81 -2.25 -4.33
N ALA A 9 4.82 -2.91 -3.18
CA ALA A 9 3.88 -2.72 -2.09
C ALA A 9 4.65 -2.75 -0.76
N ARG A 10 4.34 -1.83 0.16
CA ARG A 10 4.93 -1.76 1.50
C ARG A 10 3.88 -1.37 2.53
N HIS A 11 3.75 -2.19 3.57
CA HIS A 11 2.93 -1.88 4.73
C HIS A 11 3.57 -0.76 5.55
N LEU A 12 2.73 0.07 6.17
CA LEU A 12 3.20 1.07 7.13
C LEU A 12 3.73 0.35 8.37
N PRO A 13 4.98 0.59 8.81
CA PRO A 13 5.55 -0.09 9.97
C PRO A 13 4.71 0.09 11.25
N GLN A 14 4.07 1.25 11.41
CA GLN A 14 3.26 1.57 12.58
C GLN A 14 1.81 1.04 12.49
N ASN A 15 1.32 0.66 11.29
CA ASN A 15 -0.01 0.06 11.13
C ASN A 15 -0.01 -0.93 9.95
N ARG A 16 -0.04 -2.23 10.27
CA ARG A 16 0.00 -3.32 9.27
C ARG A 16 -1.20 -3.33 8.32
N ASP A 17 -2.32 -2.73 8.70
CA ASP A 17 -3.54 -2.73 7.88
C ASP A 17 -3.48 -1.65 6.80
N LEU A 18 -2.54 -0.71 6.90
CA LEU A 18 -2.26 0.31 5.90
C LEU A 18 -1.05 -0.07 5.06
N PHE A 19 -1.16 0.10 3.75
CA PHE A 19 -0.04 -0.12 2.84
C PHE A 19 -0.11 0.82 1.64
N MET A 20 1.05 1.05 1.04
CA MET A 20 1.17 1.84 -0.18
C MET A 20 1.75 1.02 -1.31
N THR A 21 1.37 1.39 -2.53
CA THR A 21 1.88 0.77 -3.76
C THR A 21 2.41 1.82 -4.72
N GLY A 22 3.49 1.48 -5.41
CA GLY A 22 4.09 2.28 -6.48
C GLY A 22 3.81 1.67 -7.85
N GLY A 23 3.37 2.50 -8.79
CA GLY A 23 3.00 2.12 -10.14
C GLY A 23 4.06 2.49 -11.18
N GLY A 24 3.99 1.83 -12.34
CA GLY A 24 4.85 2.11 -13.50
C GLY A 24 4.54 3.44 -14.18
N ASN A 25 3.38 4.01 -13.92
CA ASN A 25 2.97 5.34 -14.37
C ASN A 25 3.31 6.45 -13.37
N GLY A 26 4.19 6.18 -12.38
CA GLY A 26 4.47 7.12 -11.29
C GLY A 26 3.30 7.31 -10.30
N GLY A 27 2.31 6.43 -10.36
CA GLY A 27 1.19 6.38 -9.44
C GLY A 27 1.64 5.92 -8.04
N PHE A 28 1.13 6.58 -7.01
CA PHE A 28 1.43 6.31 -5.62
C PHE A 28 0.14 6.35 -4.80
N ASN A 29 -0.26 5.18 -4.32
CA ASN A 29 -1.60 4.94 -3.80
C ASN A 29 -1.52 4.33 -2.40
N VAL A 30 -2.37 4.79 -1.48
CA VAL A 30 -2.50 4.26 -0.12
C VAL A 30 -3.82 3.52 0.03
N TYR A 31 -3.74 2.38 0.71
CA TYR A 31 -4.84 1.45 0.89
C TYR A 31 -4.98 1.06 2.35
N LYS A 32 -6.21 0.68 2.71
CA LYS A 32 -6.54 0.02 3.98
C LYS A 32 -7.10 -1.36 3.71
N TYR A 33 -6.61 -2.35 4.44
CA TYR A 33 -7.22 -3.67 4.49
C TYR A 33 -8.28 -3.72 5.59
N SER A 34 -9.44 -4.28 5.25
CA SER A 34 -10.56 -4.49 6.17
C SER A 34 -10.81 -5.99 6.32
N TYR A 35 -10.69 -6.49 7.55
CA TYR A 35 -10.91 -7.90 7.84
C TYR A 35 -12.39 -8.28 7.68
N PRO A 36 -12.68 -9.50 7.20
CA PRO A 36 -14.03 -10.04 7.19
C PRO A 36 -14.47 -10.39 8.62
N SER A 37 -15.77 -10.60 8.82
CA SER A 37 -16.34 -10.95 10.15
C SER A 37 -15.76 -12.24 10.75
N ALA A 38 -15.41 -13.21 9.91
CA ALA A 38 -14.67 -14.41 10.27
C ALA A 38 -13.54 -14.63 9.27
N ARG A 39 -12.35 -15.01 9.74
CA ARG A 39 -11.14 -15.20 8.89
C ARG A 39 -10.95 -16.64 8.41
N THR A 40 -11.74 -17.56 8.94
CA THR A 40 -11.71 -19.00 8.62
C THR A 40 -13.13 -19.51 8.46
N THR A 41 -13.36 -20.32 7.44
CA THR A 41 -14.60 -21.05 7.22
C THR A 41 -14.30 -22.49 6.87
N THR A 42 -15.24 -23.39 7.12
CA THR A 42 -15.10 -24.80 6.73
C THR A 42 -15.61 -24.95 5.30
N ALA A 43 -14.78 -25.46 4.41
CA ALA A 43 -15.19 -25.76 3.04
C ALA A 43 -16.04 -27.04 2.97
N LYS A 44 -16.63 -27.31 1.80
CA LYS A 44 -17.53 -28.45 1.57
C LYS A 44 -16.87 -29.81 1.79
N ASP A 45 -15.54 -29.85 1.79
CA ASP A 45 -14.68 -31.00 2.00
C ASP A 45 -14.16 -31.10 3.45
N ASN A 46 -14.73 -30.33 4.39
CA ASN A 46 -14.33 -30.24 5.79
C ASN A 46 -12.91 -29.72 6.05
N HIS A 47 -12.23 -29.12 5.07
CA HIS A 47 -10.95 -28.45 5.28
C HIS A 47 -11.14 -26.98 5.69
N PRO A 48 -10.30 -26.46 6.61
CA PRO A 48 -10.33 -25.04 6.96
C PRO A 48 -9.83 -24.19 5.79
N MET A 49 -10.59 -23.15 5.44
CA MET A 49 -10.25 -22.20 4.39
C MET A 49 -10.26 -20.77 4.91
N GLY A 50 -9.36 -19.94 4.39
CA GLY A 50 -9.30 -18.52 4.71
C GLY A 50 -10.44 -17.75 4.04
N VAL A 51 -11.01 -16.80 4.77
CA VAL A 51 -11.97 -15.85 4.22
C VAL A 51 -11.22 -14.57 3.88
N ALA A 52 -11.30 -14.14 2.62
CA ALA A 52 -10.66 -12.90 2.17
C ALA A 52 -11.44 -11.67 2.69
N GLY A 53 -10.69 -10.70 3.22
CA GLY A 53 -11.21 -9.35 3.48
C GLY A 53 -11.31 -8.49 2.23
N SER A 54 -11.48 -7.19 2.44
CA SER A 54 -11.56 -6.20 1.36
C SER A 54 -10.42 -5.18 1.47
N VAL A 55 -10.15 -4.49 0.36
CA VAL A 55 -9.15 -3.43 0.28
C VAL A 55 -9.84 -2.15 -0.18
N GLU A 56 -9.66 -1.08 0.58
CA GLU A 56 -10.16 0.25 0.27
C GLU A 56 -9.01 1.14 -0.20
N LEU A 57 -9.23 1.90 -1.29
CA LEU A 57 -8.31 2.92 -1.75
C LEU A 57 -8.57 4.23 -0.98
N LEU A 58 -7.66 4.61 -0.09
CA LEU A 58 -7.79 5.82 0.71
C LEU A 58 -7.38 7.09 -0.06
N ASN A 59 -6.33 7.00 -0.88
CA ASN A 59 -5.85 8.11 -1.69
C ASN A 59 -4.99 7.60 -2.88
N SER A 60 -4.95 8.37 -3.95
CA SER A 60 -4.23 8.06 -5.19
C SER A 60 -3.67 9.35 -5.80
N ARG A 61 -2.37 9.37 -6.09
CA ARG A 61 -1.70 10.51 -6.74
C ARG A 61 -0.64 10.03 -7.74
N VAL A 62 -0.43 10.78 -8.80
CA VAL A 62 0.72 10.60 -9.70
C VAL A 62 1.78 11.60 -9.27
N ILE A 63 2.96 11.11 -8.90
CA ILE A 63 4.04 11.92 -8.31
C ILE A 63 5.33 11.91 -9.14
N SER A 64 5.37 11.10 -10.20
CA SER A 64 6.48 11.00 -11.14
C SER A 64 5.94 10.74 -12.54
N THR A 65 6.72 11.08 -13.56
CA THR A 65 6.43 10.72 -14.95
C THR A 65 6.89 9.31 -15.29
N GLN A 66 7.69 8.69 -14.42
CA GLN A 66 8.35 7.40 -14.63
C GLN A 66 8.03 6.44 -13.46
N PRO A 67 8.29 5.12 -13.62
CA PRO A 67 8.03 4.13 -12.59
C PRO A 67 8.67 4.45 -11.23
N ILE A 68 7.94 4.15 -10.16
CA ILE A 68 8.46 4.12 -8.79
C ILE A 68 9.08 2.74 -8.56
N VAL A 69 10.41 2.68 -8.42
CA VAL A 69 11.15 1.40 -8.37
C VAL A 69 11.60 1.02 -6.97
N SER A 70 11.68 2.00 -6.06
CA SER A 70 11.98 1.77 -4.65
C SER A 70 11.15 2.70 -3.78
N PHE A 71 10.76 2.19 -2.62
CA PHE A 71 9.95 2.89 -1.64
C PHE A 71 10.23 2.30 -0.27
N ASP A 72 10.44 3.18 0.71
CA ASP A 72 10.64 2.80 2.11
C ASP A 72 9.95 3.76 3.07
N TRP A 73 9.38 3.17 4.13
CA TRP A 73 8.76 3.92 5.21
C TRP A 73 9.77 4.19 6.30
N SER A 74 9.71 5.37 6.92
CA SER A 74 10.47 5.60 8.15
C SER A 74 9.89 4.76 9.30
N PRO A 75 10.72 3.95 9.99
CA PRO A 75 10.27 3.25 11.19
C PRO A 75 10.05 4.22 12.36
N ASP A 76 10.82 5.32 12.41
CA ASP A 76 10.83 6.26 13.54
C ASP A 76 9.70 7.30 13.47
N LYS A 77 9.31 7.72 12.26
CA LYS A 77 8.33 8.80 12.06
C LYS A 77 7.17 8.33 11.20
N GLN A 78 6.01 8.12 11.83
CA GLN A 78 4.80 7.69 11.13
C GLN A 78 4.45 8.64 9.98
N GLY A 79 4.26 8.06 8.80
CA GLY A 79 3.89 8.80 7.58
C GLY A 79 5.06 9.41 6.82
N LEU A 80 6.27 9.45 7.38
CA LEU A 80 7.47 9.85 6.64
C LEU A 80 7.95 8.69 5.76
N CYS A 81 8.26 8.97 4.50
CA CYS A 81 8.78 7.96 3.58
C CYS A 81 9.70 8.55 2.51
N THR A 82 10.47 7.66 1.88
CA THR A 82 11.36 7.98 0.76
C THR A 82 11.08 7.04 -0.42
N LEU A 83 11.30 7.54 -1.63
CA LEU A 83 11.16 6.74 -2.85
C LEU A 83 12.11 7.19 -3.95
N ALA A 84 12.44 6.25 -4.84
CA ALA A 84 13.23 6.50 -6.04
C ALA A 84 12.43 6.15 -7.29
N CYS A 85 12.55 7.01 -8.29
CA CYS A 85 11.88 6.90 -9.58
C CYS A 85 12.88 6.88 -10.74
N LEU A 86 12.49 6.28 -11.87
CA LEU A 86 13.34 6.24 -13.07
C LEU A 86 13.43 7.58 -13.82
N ASP A 87 12.80 8.64 -13.31
CA ASP A 87 13.00 10.03 -13.76
C ASP A 87 14.24 10.67 -13.13
N GLN A 88 15.13 9.85 -12.55
CA GLN A 88 16.37 10.26 -11.88
C GLN A 88 16.15 11.15 -10.66
N THR A 89 15.10 10.87 -9.88
CA THR A 89 14.81 11.62 -8.67
C THR A 89 14.64 10.73 -7.44
N LEU A 90 15.03 11.27 -6.29
CA LEU A 90 14.68 10.77 -4.97
C LEU A 90 13.73 11.76 -4.32
N ARG A 91 12.63 11.26 -3.76
CA ARG A 91 11.62 12.10 -3.12
C ARG A 91 11.40 11.66 -1.68
N VAL A 92 11.17 12.65 -0.81
CA VAL A 92 10.75 12.44 0.57
C VAL A 92 9.32 12.97 0.69
N TYR A 93 8.42 12.16 1.23
CA TYR A 93 7.02 12.53 1.41
C TYR A 93 6.57 12.34 2.85
N ILE A 94 5.54 13.10 3.22
CA ILE A 94 4.78 12.93 4.44
C ILE A 94 3.34 12.59 4.07
N VAL A 95 2.90 11.41 4.48
CA VAL A 95 1.52 10.95 4.35
C VAL A 95 0.78 11.23 5.65
N THR A 96 -0.20 12.13 5.59
CA THR A 96 -0.89 12.65 6.77
C THR A 96 -2.17 11.86 7.08
N LYS A 97 -2.70 12.06 8.30
CA LYS A 97 -3.98 11.49 8.78
C LYS A 97 -4.03 9.95 8.84
N LEU A 98 -2.88 9.28 8.87
CA LEU A 98 -2.80 7.83 9.01
C LEU A 98 -3.32 7.30 10.36
N HIS A 99 -3.28 8.12 11.42
CA HIS A 99 -3.81 7.79 12.75
C HIS A 99 -5.34 7.62 12.80
N LYS A 100 -6.06 7.98 11.74
CA LYS A 100 -7.53 7.89 11.68
C LYS A 100 -8.03 6.50 11.31
N TYR A 101 -7.14 5.59 10.95
CA TYR A 101 -7.44 4.31 10.32
C TYR A 101 -6.84 3.14 11.07
#